data_AF-A0A941KBD3-F1
#
_entry.id   AF-A0A941KBD3-F1
#
_cell.length_a   1.000
_cell.length_b   1.000
_cell.length_c   1.000
_cell.angle_alpha   90.00
_cell.angle_beta   90.00
_cell.angle_gamma   90.00
#
_symmetry.space_group_name_H-M   'P 1'
#
loop_
_entity.id
_entity.type
_entity.pdbx_description
1 polymer ?
#
loop_
_entity_poly.entity_id
_entity_poly.type
_entity_poly.pdbx_seq_one_letter_code
_entity_poly.pdbx_strand_id
1 'polypeptide(L)'
;MRRLLPALALLMLAPAVRAEEAPVSFLCEMGVQMQIRFADDQAVLTHADQSVTLDIQRSGSGFAYAGAGHALRGKGSDVTWTDAAGQDWSCRGAPVMRGEASAAGPEALSGSRWRLAYLLDGTPEGEVPPRLDGYTAEFRPDGTLAMRLDCNSLSSRWSATANVPAAGTLELSPGMMTRAFCGEEALDSRIAALLPEITGWSLADGQLELLTDEDDRRIVWDPLP
;
A
#
# COMPACT_ATOMS: atom_id res chain seq x y z
N MET A 1 69.42 -10.99 31.98
CA MET A 1 68.32 -10.00 31.97
C MET A 1 67.43 -10.27 30.76
N ARG A 2 66.38 -11.08 30.90
CA ARG A 2 65.39 -11.37 29.84
C ARG A 2 64.21 -10.41 30.03
N ARG A 3 64.02 -9.49 29.09
CA ARG A 3 62.91 -8.53 29.11
C ARG A 3 61.65 -9.19 28.54
N LEU A 4 60.58 -9.18 29.33
CA LEU A 4 59.21 -9.47 28.90
C LEU A 4 58.74 -8.33 27.98
N LEU A 5 58.20 -8.66 26.79
CA LEU A 5 57.39 -7.74 25.99
C LEU A 5 55.89 -8.06 26.21
N PRO A 6 55.02 -7.05 26.39
CA PRO A 6 53.58 -7.28 26.47
C PRO A 6 52.99 -7.41 25.06
N ALA A 7 52.06 -8.35 24.90
CA ALA A 7 51.23 -8.46 23.71
C ALA A 7 50.22 -7.31 23.69
N LEU A 8 50.31 -6.44 22.68
CA LEU A 8 49.37 -5.35 22.44
C LEU A 8 48.14 -5.94 21.72
N ALA A 9 47.01 -6.02 22.40
CA ALA A 9 45.74 -6.41 21.79
C ALA A 9 45.20 -5.22 20.95
N LEU A 10 45.14 -5.40 19.64
CA LEU A 10 44.57 -4.43 18.70
C LEU A 10 43.04 -4.54 18.78
N LEU A 11 42.39 -3.60 19.49
CA LEU A 11 40.94 -3.46 19.47
C LEU A 11 40.52 -2.91 18.10
N MET A 12 39.91 -3.74 17.25
CA MET A 12 39.27 -3.26 16.02
C MET A 12 38.00 -2.48 16.38
N LEU A 13 38.05 -1.14 16.29
CA LEU A 13 36.83 -0.34 16.27
C LEU A 13 36.13 -0.57 14.93
N ALA A 14 35.01 -1.28 14.95
CA ALA A 14 34.06 -1.24 13.84
C ALA A 14 33.50 0.20 13.73
N PRO A 15 33.38 0.77 12.52
CA PRO A 15 32.70 2.03 12.34
C PRO A 15 31.23 1.87 12.75
N ALA A 16 30.73 2.82 13.54
CA ALA A 16 29.31 2.92 13.82
C ALA A 16 28.59 3.20 12.50
N VAL A 17 27.88 2.20 11.97
CA VAL A 17 26.91 2.39 10.89
C VAL A 17 25.87 3.37 11.42
N ARG A 18 25.90 4.61 10.92
CA ARG A 18 24.80 5.56 11.12
C ARG A 18 23.58 4.90 10.49
N ALA A 19 22.49 4.77 11.24
CA ALA A 19 21.23 4.33 10.68
C ALA A 19 20.84 5.35 9.59
N GLU A 20 21.00 4.97 8.33
CA GLU A 20 20.48 5.74 7.20
C GLU A 20 18.97 5.78 7.38
N GLU A 21 18.37 6.98 7.43
CA GLU A 21 16.92 7.10 7.60
C GLU A 21 16.24 6.31 6.49
N ALA A 22 15.36 5.40 6.87
CA ALA A 22 14.67 4.54 5.93
C ALA A 22 13.83 5.41 4.97
N PRO A 23 13.75 5.05 3.68
CA PRO A 23 12.88 5.76 2.75
C PRO A 23 11.42 5.69 3.23
N VAL A 24 10.70 6.80 3.08
CA VAL A 24 9.28 6.93 3.38
C VAL A 24 8.49 6.73 2.09
N SER A 25 7.50 5.86 2.11
CA SER A 25 6.62 5.61 0.97
C SER A 25 5.49 6.64 0.92
N PHE A 26 5.15 7.07 -0.29
CA PHE A 26 4.00 7.92 -0.57
C PHE A 26 3.16 7.29 -1.68
N LEU A 27 1.84 7.31 -1.50
CA LEU A 27 0.86 6.95 -2.52
C LEU A 27 0.29 8.24 -3.10
N CYS A 28 0.48 8.42 -4.40
CA CYS A 28 -0.06 9.51 -5.18
C CYS A 28 -1.39 9.11 -5.84
N GLU A 29 -2.12 10.10 -6.34
CA GLU A 29 -3.30 9.92 -7.19
C GLU A 29 -3.04 8.90 -8.31
N MET A 30 -4.11 8.22 -8.74
CA MET A 30 -4.06 7.14 -9.75
C MET A 30 -3.14 5.97 -9.38
N GLY A 31 -2.84 5.78 -8.09
CA GLY A 31 -2.07 4.64 -7.59
C GLY A 31 -0.55 4.74 -7.81
N VAL A 32 -0.04 5.89 -8.25
CA VAL A 32 1.40 6.11 -8.43
C VAL A 32 2.12 6.08 -7.08
N GLN A 33 3.21 5.32 -6.98
CA GLN A 33 3.97 5.20 -5.74
C GLN A 33 5.36 5.80 -5.87
N MET A 34 5.78 6.54 -4.86
CA MET A 34 7.16 7.04 -4.76
C MET A 34 7.72 6.77 -3.37
N GLN A 35 9.02 6.56 -3.31
CA GLN A 35 9.77 6.52 -2.05
C GLN A 35 10.63 7.76 -1.95
N ILE A 36 10.63 8.40 -0.79
CA ILE A 36 11.49 9.55 -0.53
C ILE A 36 12.37 9.21 0.65
N ARG A 37 13.69 9.18 0.41
CA ARG A 37 14.67 9.20 1.48
C ARG A 37 15.07 10.64 1.76
N PHE A 38 14.67 11.16 2.91
CA PHE A 38 15.09 12.47 3.36
C PHE A 38 16.50 12.40 3.97
N ALA A 39 17.26 13.47 3.78
CA ALA A 39 18.52 13.76 4.45
C ALA A 39 18.54 15.26 4.81
N ASP A 40 19.58 15.70 5.51
CA ASP A 40 19.67 17.06 6.06
C ASP A 40 19.50 18.17 5.00
N ASP A 41 20.11 18.00 3.82
CA ASP A 41 20.11 18.98 2.73
C ASP A 41 19.56 18.45 1.39
N GLN A 42 19.25 17.16 1.32
CA GLN A 42 18.79 16.50 0.10
C GLN A 42 17.60 15.58 0.35
N ALA A 43 16.82 15.34 -0.68
CA ALA A 43 15.85 14.26 -0.73
C ALA A 43 16.13 13.40 -1.97
N VAL A 44 16.22 12.08 -1.79
CA VAL A 44 16.28 11.14 -2.91
C VAL A 44 14.88 10.60 -3.14
N LEU A 45 14.29 11.00 -4.27
CA LEU A 45 13.01 10.49 -4.74
C LEU A 45 13.27 9.31 -5.66
N THR A 46 12.61 8.19 -5.38
CA THR A 46 12.63 6.98 -6.20
C THR A 46 11.23 6.67 -6.71
N HIS A 47 11.09 6.56 -8.04
CA HIS A 47 9.85 6.19 -8.74
C HIS A 47 10.21 5.36 -9.98
N ALA A 48 9.51 4.24 -10.20
CA ALA A 48 9.74 3.33 -11.34
C ALA A 48 11.22 2.95 -11.54
N ASP A 49 11.90 2.57 -10.45
CA ASP A 49 13.35 2.25 -10.39
C ASP A 49 14.31 3.38 -10.78
N GLN A 50 13.80 4.57 -11.05
CA GLN A 50 14.59 5.78 -11.27
C GLN A 50 14.72 6.54 -9.97
N SER A 51 15.94 6.98 -9.65
CA SER A 51 16.21 7.81 -8.49
C SER A 51 16.72 9.17 -8.92
N VAL A 52 16.14 10.22 -8.34
CA VAL A 52 16.56 11.60 -8.52
C VAL A 52 16.92 12.20 -7.17
N THR A 53 18.06 12.89 -7.13
CA THR A 53 18.47 13.66 -5.96
C THR A 53 17.97 15.09 -6.11
N LEU A 54 17.26 15.57 -5.10
CA LEU A 54 16.68 16.90 -5.04
C LEU A 54 17.34 17.68 -3.91
N ASP A 55 17.65 18.94 -4.16
CA ASP A 55 18.27 19.81 -3.17
C ASP A 55 17.18 20.58 -2.41
N ILE A 56 17.40 20.78 -1.11
CA ILE A 56 16.47 21.51 -0.25
C ILE A 56 16.27 22.94 -0.75
N GLN A 57 15.02 23.38 -0.73
CA GLN A 57 14.60 24.73 -1.11
C GLN A 57 14.09 25.49 0.11
N ARG A 58 14.13 26.83 0.05
CA ARG A 58 13.51 27.65 1.10
C ARG A 58 11.99 27.45 1.08
N SER A 59 11.42 27.16 2.24
CA SER A 59 9.97 27.05 2.43
C SER A 59 9.50 27.92 3.59
N GLY A 60 8.31 28.53 3.46
CA GLY A 60 7.67 29.29 4.53
C GLY A 60 6.92 28.41 5.55
N SER A 61 6.57 27.18 5.17
CA SER A 61 5.93 26.17 6.04
C SER A 61 6.05 24.79 5.38
N GLY A 62 6.43 23.78 6.17
CA GLY A 62 6.66 22.43 5.65
C GLY A 62 8.03 22.29 5.00
N PHE A 63 8.15 21.44 3.99
CA PHE A 63 9.38 21.19 3.26
C PHE A 63 9.22 21.44 1.76
N ALA A 64 10.33 21.74 1.10
CA ALA A 64 10.41 21.87 -0.34
C ALA A 64 11.78 21.39 -0.82
N TYR A 65 11.82 20.60 -1.89
CA TYR A 65 13.02 20.13 -2.57
C TYR A 65 12.82 20.27 -4.08
N ALA A 66 13.89 20.52 -4.83
CA ALA A 66 13.83 20.59 -6.28
C ALA A 66 15.17 20.18 -6.91
N GLY A 67 15.12 19.62 -8.11
CA GLY A 67 16.30 19.16 -8.81
C GLY A 67 15.96 18.32 -10.03
N ALA A 68 16.82 18.37 -11.06
CA ALA A 68 16.69 17.55 -12.28
C ALA A 68 15.29 17.53 -12.93
N GLY A 69 14.58 18.67 -12.92
CA GLY A 69 13.24 18.80 -13.51
C GLY A 69 12.09 18.36 -12.61
N HIS A 70 12.37 17.87 -11.40
CA HIS A 70 11.37 17.48 -10.41
C HIS A 70 11.27 18.50 -9.27
N ALA A 71 10.10 18.53 -8.62
CA ALA A 71 9.89 19.27 -7.40
C ALA A 71 9.09 18.45 -6.38
N LEU A 72 9.43 18.58 -5.11
CA LEU A 72 8.67 18.05 -3.99
C LEU A 72 8.30 19.18 -3.05
N ARG A 73 7.04 19.24 -2.65
CA ARG A 73 6.57 20.17 -1.62
C ARG A 73 5.59 19.46 -0.71
N GLY A 74 5.69 19.68 0.60
CA GLY A 74 4.76 19.01 1.51
C GLY A 74 4.76 19.56 2.92
N LYS A 75 3.83 19.03 3.73
CA LYS A 75 3.74 19.28 5.16
C LYS A 75 3.16 18.05 5.84
N GLY A 76 3.84 17.54 6.87
CA GLY A 76 3.41 16.30 7.54
C GLY A 76 3.45 15.13 6.56
N SER A 77 2.32 14.43 6.42
CA SER A 77 2.15 13.32 5.49
C SER A 77 1.70 13.73 4.09
N ASP A 78 1.31 14.98 3.85
CA ASP A 78 0.82 15.42 2.54
C ASP A 78 1.97 15.95 1.68
N VAL A 79 2.06 15.48 0.44
CA VAL A 79 3.08 15.84 -0.54
C VAL A 79 2.44 16.14 -1.89
N THR A 80 2.93 17.19 -2.55
CA THR A 80 2.78 17.41 -3.98
C THR A 80 4.10 17.10 -4.65
N TRP A 81 4.09 16.20 -5.62
CA TRP A 81 5.23 15.88 -6.46
C TRP A 81 5.00 16.40 -7.87
N THR A 82 5.93 17.20 -8.38
CA THR A 82 5.99 17.57 -9.80
C THR A 82 7.01 16.67 -10.49
N ASP A 83 6.57 15.92 -11.50
CA ASP A 83 7.45 15.05 -12.28
C ASP A 83 8.26 15.81 -13.35
N ALA A 84 9.15 15.11 -14.05
CA ALA A 84 10.00 15.71 -15.08
C ALA A 84 9.22 16.22 -16.30
N ALA A 85 7.98 15.77 -16.50
CA ALA A 85 7.08 16.27 -17.54
C ALA A 85 6.31 17.52 -17.08
N GLY A 86 6.43 17.91 -15.80
CA GLY A 86 5.73 19.04 -15.20
C GLY A 86 4.33 18.71 -14.72
N GLN A 87 3.96 17.43 -14.61
CA GLN A 87 2.68 17.02 -14.04
C GLN A 87 2.78 17.02 -12.51
N ASP A 88 1.77 17.59 -11.86
CA ASP A 88 1.63 17.57 -10.41
C ASP A 88 0.82 16.35 -9.96
N TRP A 89 1.27 15.74 -8.87
CA TRP A 89 0.70 14.56 -8.24
C TRP A 89 0.43 14.86 -6.78
N SER A 90 -0.82 14.71 -6.31
CA SER A 90 -1.14 14.76 -4.89
C SER A 90 -0.82 13.40 -4.25
N CYS A 91 -0.06 13.39 -3.18
CA CYS A 91 0.43 12.19 -2.53
C CYS A 91 0.28 12.26 -1.01
N ARG A 92 0.07 11.09 -0.38
CA ARG A 92 0.07 10.95 1.08
C ARG A 92 1.03 9.88 1.56
N GLY A 93 1.66 10.14 2.70
CA GLY A 93 2.59 9.22 3.34
C GLY A 93 1.88 7.94 3.77
N ALA A 94 2.43 6.80 3.35
CA ALA A 94 1.98 5.48 3.76
C ALA A 94 2.79 5.02 4.99
N PRO A 95 2.16 4.53 6.08
CA PRO A 95 2.86 3.97 7.23
C PRO A 95 3.79 2.81 6.83
N VAL A 96 5.05 2.97 7.18
CA VAL A 96 6.09 1.95 7.00
C VAL A 96 5.93 0.89 8.10
N MET A 97 5.24 -0.22 7.81
CA MET A 97 5.25 -1.37 8.71
C MET A 97 6.59 -2.09 8.58
N ARG A 98 7.38 -2.05 9.65
CA ARG A 98 8.63 -2.81 9.80
C ARG A 98 8.27 -4.27 10.12
N GLY A 99 7.98 -5.04 9.09
CA GLY A 99 7.78 -6.49 9.14
C GLY A 99 8.17 -7.06 7.79
N GLU A 100 8.86 -8.20 7.77
CA GLU A 100 9.42 -8.86 6.58
C GLU A 100 8.50 -8.81 5.36
N ALA A 101 8.78 -7.86 4.47
CA ALA A 101 8.25 -7.80 3.12
C ALA A 101 8.89 -8.93 2.31
N SER A 102 8.29 -10.11 2.36
CA SER A 102 8.60 -11.18 1.41
C SER A 102 7.31 -11.87 0.95
N ALA A 103 6.43 -11.08 0.37
CA ALA A 103 5.59 -11.43 -0.77
C ALA A 103 4.91 -10.12 -1.20
N ALA A 104 5.64 -9.30 -1.93
CA ALA A 104 5.10 -8.08 -2.50
C ALA A 104 4.81 -8.41 -3.97
N GLY A 105 3.59 -8.87 -4.25
CA GLY A 105 3.21 -9.53 -5.51
C GLY A 105 1.78 -10.12 -5.47
N PRO A 106 1.28 -10.71 -6.57
CA PRO A 106 0.08 -11.58 -6.55
C PRO A 106 0.18 -12.70 -5.53
N GLU A 107 1.41 -13.10 -5.19
CA GLU A 107 1.72 -14.05 -4.12
C GLU A 107 1.25 -13.57 -2.74
N ALA A 108 1.15 -12.25 -2.53
CA ALA A 108 0.62 -11.65 -1.29
C ALA A 108 -0.87 -11.95 -1.10
N LEU A 109 -1.60 -12.02 -2.22
CA LEU A 109 -3.01 -12.37 -2.21
C LEU A 109 -3.17 -13.89 -2.12
N SER A 110 -2.33 -14.67 -2.80
CA SER A 110 -2.42 -16.14 -2.81
C SER A 110 -2.31 -16.75 -1.40
N GLY A 111 -3.36 -17.44 -0.97
CA GLY A 111 -3.47 -18.04 0.36
C GLY A 111 -3.90 -17.07 1.47
N SER A 112 -4.19 -15.80 1.15
CA SER A 112 -4.56 -14.78 2.13
C SER A 112 -6.05 -14.81 2.49
N ARG A 113 -6.35 -14.29 3.68
CA ARG A 113 -7.70 -14.17 4.24
C ARG A 113 -7.91 -12.78 4.80
N TRP A 114 -9.12 -12.27 4.61
CA TRP A 114 -9.46 -10.91 4.95
C TRP A 114 -10.88 -10.82 5.51
N ARG A 115 -11.11 -9.83 6.36
CA ARG A 115 -12.42 -9.44 6.87
C ARG A 115 -12.75 -8.05 6.36
N LEU A 116 -13.99 -7.79 5.98
CA LEU A 116 -14.36 -6.45 5.53
C LEU A 116 -14.09 -5.43 6.64
N ALA A 117 -13.43 -4.33 6.29
CA ALA A 117 -13.27 -3.18 7.17
C ALA A 117 -14.41 -2.18 6.91
N TYR A 118 -14.49 -1.69 5.67
CA TYR A 118 -15.56 -0.80 5.22
C TYR A 118 -15.69 -0.83 3.69
N LEU A 119 -16.85 -0.36 3.22
CA LEU A 119 -17.14 -0.15 1.81
C LEU A 119 -17.21 1.37 1.53
N LEU A 120 -16.39 1.85 0.60
CA LEU A 120 -16.55 3.18 0.02
C LEU A 120 -17.37 3.02 -1.27
N ASP A 121 -18.53 3.67 -1.34
CA ASP A 121 -19.41 3.62 -2.52
C ASP A 121 -20.19 4.94 -2.63
N GLY A 122 -19.48 6.01 -3.04
CA GLY A 122 -20.04 7.37 -3.17
C GLY A 122 -20.30 8.09 -1.84
N THR A 123 -19.91 7.51 -0.71
CA THR A 123 -19.97 8.12 0.64
C THR A 123 -18.56 8.31 1.19
N PRO A 124 -18.11 9.54 1.48
CA PRO A 124 -16.71 9.81 1.80
C PRO A 124 -16.25 9.21 3.15
N GLU A 125 -17.17 8.93 4.07
CA GLU A 125 -16.86 8.32 5.36
C GLU A 125 -16.70 6.78 5.31
N GLY A 126 -17.19 6.14 4.24
CA GLY A 126 -17.26 4.67 4.14
C GLY A 126 -18.30 4.03 5.07
N GLU A 127 -18.88 2.91 4.64
CA GLU A 127 -19.89 2.18 5.40
C GLU A 127 -19.31 0.91 6.01
N VAL A 128 -19.40 0.80 7.34
CA VAL A 128 -19.01 -0.38 8.11
C VAL A 128 -20.25 -1.27 8.28
N PRO A 129 -20.20 -2.57 7.93
CA PRO A 129 -21.36 -3.44 8.09
C PRO A 129 -21.68 -3.65 9.58
N PRO A 130 -22.97 -3.85 9.95
CA PRO A 130 -23.35 -4.11 11.33
C PRO A 130 -22.84 -5.46 11.87
N ARG A 131 -22.51 -6.41 10.98
CA ARG A 131 -22.06 -7.77 11.30
C ARG A 131 -20.73 -8.11 10.63
N LEU A 132 -19.66 -7.44 11.05
CA LEU A 132 -18.30 -7.57 10.47
C LEU A 132 -17.83 -9.03 10.30
N ASP A 133 -18.09 -9.90 11.27
CA ASP A 133 -17.66 -11.31 11.20
C ASP A 133 -18.39 -12.13 10.11
N GLY A 134 -19.45 -11.58 9.53
CA GLY A 134 -20.16 -12.14 8.39
C GLY A 134 -19.50 -11.83 7.04
N TYR A 135 -18.46 -11.00 6.99
CA TYR A 135 -17.87 -10.56 5.73
C TYR A 135 -16.40 -10.97 5.64
N THR A 136 -16.11 -11.97 4.80
CA THR A 136 -14.75 -12.46 4.59
C THR A 136 -14.43 -12.65 3.12
N ALA A 137 -13.15 -12.53 2.79
CA ALA A 137 -12.60 -12.85 1.48
C ALA A 137 -11.38 -13.74 1.65
N GLU A 138 -11.28 -14.81 0.86
CA GLU A 138 -10.15 -15.73 0.81
C GLU A 138 -9.70 -15.88 -0.64
N PHE A 139 -8.48 -15.43 -0.91
CA PHE A 139 -7.82 -15.59 -2.21
C PHE A 139 -7.05 -16.91 -2.20
N ARG A 140 -7.67 -17.99 -2.67
CA ARG A 140 -7.07 -19.33 -2.59
C ARG A 140 -5.94 -19.50 -3.61
N PRO A 141 -4.90 -20.31 -3.31
CA PRO A 141 -3.80 -20.56 -4.23
C PRO A 141 -4.17 -21.23 -5.55
N ASP A 142 -5.37 -21.82 -5.63
CA ASP A 142 -5.90 -22.40 -6.87
C ASP A 142 -6.50 -21.34 -7.82
N GLY A 143 -6.49 -20.06 -7.45
CA GLY A 143 -7.08 -18.94 -8.20
C GLY A 143 -8.56 -18.72 -7.90
N THR A 144 -9.11 -19.32 -6.83
CA THR A 144 -10.49 -19.13 -6.41
C THR A 144 -10.59 -18.00 -5.39
N LEU A 145 -11.47 -17.04 -5.62
CA LEU A 145 -11.86 -16.03 -4.63
C LEU A 145 -13.13 -16.54 -3.96
N ALA A 146 -13.03 -16.92 -2.70
CA ALA A 146 -14.17 -17.34 -1.90
C ALA A 146 -14.54 -16.22 -0.93
N MET A 147 -15.78 -15.76 -0.99
CA MET A 147 -16.27 -14.69 -0.12
C MET A 147 -17.47 -15.14 0.67
N ARG A 148 -17.51 -14.76 1.95
CA ARG A 148 -18.73 -14.69 2.74
C ARG A 148 -19.19 -13.24 2.70
N LEU A 149 -20.38 -12.98 2.18
CA LEU A 149 -21.00 -11.66 2.16
C LEU A 149 -22.25 -11.74 3.03
N ASP A 150 -22.01 -11.58 4.32
CA ASP A 150 -22.99 -11.73 5.37
C ASP A 150 -23.62 -13.12 5.44
N CYS A 151 -24.88 -13.25 5.02
CA CYS A 151 -25.60 -14.51 4.95
C CYS A 151 -25.39 -15.24 3.62
N ASN A 152 -24.82 -14.56 2.61
CA ASN A 152 -24.56 -15.10 1.29
C ASN A 152 -23.11 -15.56 1.12
N SER A 153 -22.91 -16.53 0.23
CA SER A 153 -21.58 -17.01 -0.15
C SER A 153 -21.39 -16.79 -1.63
N LEU A 154 -20.23 -16.24 -2.00
CA LEU A 154 -19.84 -15.94 -3.36
C LEU A 154 -18.55 -16.69 -3.70
N SER A 155 -18.47 -17.23 -4.92
CA SER A 155 -17.24 -17.80 -5.47
C SER A 155 -16.95 -17.22 -6.85
N SER A 156 -15.73 -16.75 -7.07
CA SER A 156 -15.23 -16.25 -8.36
C SER A 156 -13.82 -16.81 -8.65
N ARG A 157 -13.33 -16.59 -9.87
CA ARG A 157 -11.92 -16.78 -10.23
C ARG A 157 -11.21 -15.43 -10.16
N TRP A 158 -9.98 -15.42 -9.66
CA TRP A 158 -9.14 -14.23 -9.62
C TRP A 158 -7.80 -14.47 -10.31
N SER A 159 -7.25 -13.41 -10.86
CA SER A 159 -5.85 -13.31 -11.26
C SER A 159 -5.36 -11.89 -11.00
N ALA A 160 -4.15 -11.77 -10.47
CA ALA A 160 -3.56 -10.48 -10.17
C ALA A 160 -2.20 -10.35 -10.83
N THR A 161 -1.82 -9.11 -11.14
CA THR A 161 -0.44 -8.74 -11.45
C THR A 161 0.03 -7.75 -10.38
N ALA A 162 1.34 -7.72 -10.11
CA ALA A 162 1.93 -6.62 -9.37
C ALA A 162 2.61 -5.68 -10.36
N ASN A 163 2.15 -4.44 -10.37
CA ASN A 163 2.81 -3.36 -11.10
C ASN A 163 3.86 -2.67 -10.20
N VAL A 164 3.62 -2.72 -8.88
CA VAL A 164 4.51 -2.26 -7.81
C VAL A 164 4.45 -3.28 -6.65
N PRO A 165 5.40 -3.29 -5.70
CA PRO A 165 5.48 -4.32 -4.67
C PRO A 165 4.16 -4.61 -3.94
N ALA A 166 3.37 -3.59 -3.64
CA ALA A 166 2.14 -3.73 -2.85
C ALA A 166 0.87 -3.36 -3.63
N ALA A 167 0.89 -3.32 -4.97
CA ALA A 167 -0.30 -3.02 -5.76
C ALA A 167 -0.17 -3.47 -7.22
N GLY A 168 -1.30 -3.62 -7.89
CA GLY A 168 -1.34 -3.87 -9.33
C GLY A 168 -2.74 -4.15 -9.84
N THR A 169 -2.84 -4.84 -10.97
CA THR A 169 -4.15 -5.15 -11.56
C THR A 169 -4.77 -6.38 -10.91
N LEU A 170 -6.08 -6.38 -10.77
CA LEU A 170 -6.86 -7.52 -10.33
C LEU A 170 -7.99 -7.77 -11.32
N GLU A 171 -8.06 -8.97 -11.86
CA GLU A 171 -9.17 -9.42 -12.68
C GLU A 171 -10.00 -10.42 -11.90
N LEU A 172 -11.31 -10.16 -11.83
CA LEU A 172 -12.30 -11.07 -11.26
C LEU A 172 -13.21 -11.58 -12.36
N SER A 173 -13.31 -12.90 -12.50
CA SER A 173 -14.32 -13.48 -13.39
C SER A 173 -15.72 -13.32 -12.79
N PRO A 174 -16.79 -13.42 -13.60
CA PRO A 174 -18.15 -13.48 -13.08
C PRO A 174 -18.28 -14.55 -11.98
N GLY A 175 -18.70 -14.13 -10.80
CA GLY A 175 -18.90 -15.01 -9.65
C GLY A 175 -20.31 -15.59 -9.60
N MET A 176 -20.47 -16.67 -8.85
CA MET A 176 -21.77 -17.18 -8.44
C MET A 176 -22.00 -16.85 -6.96
N MET A 177 -23.17 -16.31 -6.64
CA MET A 177 -23.56 -16.00 -5.27
C MET A 177 -24.89 -16.68 -4.92
N THR A 178 -25.03 -17.12 -3.67
CA THR A 178 -26.34 -17.48 -3.11
C THR A 178 -27.26 -16.26 -3.06
N ARG A 179 -28.57 -16.48 -2.92
CA ARG A 179 -29.57 -15.40 -2.98
C ARG A 179 -30.48 -15.40 -1.75
N ALA A 180 -29.87 -15.44 -0.56
CA ALA A 180 -30.57 -15.28 0.70
C ALA A 180 -30.78 -13.79 1.00
N PHE A 181 -31.85 -13.47 1.73
CA PHE A 181 -32.07 -12.12 2.25
C PHE A 181 -31.33 -11.98 3.58
N CYS A 182 -30.33 -11.08 3.63
CA CYS A 182 -29.45 -10.92 4.80
C CYS A 182 -29.89 -9.82 5.78
N GLY A 183 -30.93 -9.06 5.43
CA GLY A 183 -31.38 -7.87 6.15
C GLY A 183 -31.19 -6.60 5.31
N GLU A 184 -31.85 -5.50 5.70
CA GLU A 184 -31.82 -4.24 4.94
C GLU A 184 -30.49 -3.50 5.06
N GLU A 185 -29.78 -3.67 6.18
CA GLU A 185 -28.47 -3.07 6.46
C GLU A 185 -27.30 -3.93 5.96
N ALA A 186 -27.59 -5.05 5.28
CA ALA A 186 -26.56 -5.93 4.74
C ALA A 186 -25.93 -5.31 3.48
N LEU A 187 -24.60 -5.41 3.37
CA LEU A 187 -23.81 -4.92 2.25
C LEU A 187 -23.63 -5.95 1.14
N ASP A 188 -24.24 -7.13 1.26
CA ASP A 188 -24.00 -8.29 0.42
C ASP A 188 -24.23 -8.01 -1.07
N SER A 189 -25.38 -7.43 -1.40
CA SER A 189 -25.76 -7.14 -2.78
C SER A 189 -24.96 -5.96 -3.36
N ARG A 190 -24.59 -4.97 -2.54
CA ARG A 190 -23.80 -3.82 -2.99
C ARG A 190 -22.35 -4.22 -3.28
N ILE A 191 -21.74 -4.98 -2.38
CA ILE A 191 -20.40 -5.54 -2.60
C ILE A 191 -20.39 -6.43 -3.85
N ALA A 192 -21.36 -7.34 -3.99
CA ALA A 192 -21.44 -8.22 -5.15
C ALA A 192 -21.63 -7.46 -6.48
N ALA A 193 -22.34 -6.34 -6.47
CA ALA A 193 -22.53 -5.48 -7.64
C ALA A 193 -21.25 -4.72 -8.03
N LEU A 194 -20.39 -4.39 -7.06
CA LEU A 194 -19.12 -3.69 -7.27
C LEU A 194 -18.00 -4.60 -7.78
N LEU A 195 -18.02 -5.91 -7.46
CA LEU A 195 -16.95 -6.85 -7.85
C LEU A 195 -16.59 -6.86 -9.35
N PRO A 196 -17.54 -6.78 -10.31
CA PRO A 196 -17.22 -6.71 -11.73
C PRO A 196 -16.52 -5.42 -12.17
N GLU A 197 -16.55 -4.38 -11.33
CA GLU A 197 -15.92 -3.08 -11.57
C GLU A 197 -14.50 -2.99 -10.99
N ILE A 198 -14.07 -4.02 -10.24
CA ILE A 198 -12.73 -4.07 -9.67
C ILE A 198 -11.71 -4.27 -10.78
N THR A 199 -10.77 -3.34 -10.87
CA THR A 199 -9.67 -3.34 -11.84
C THR A 199 -8.30 -3.45 -11.18
N GLY A 200 -8.22 -3.16 -9.87
CA GLY A 200 -6.97 -3.10 -9.14
C GLY A 200 -7.03 -3.64 -7.72
N TRP A 201 -5.85 -3.85 -7.16
CA TRP A 201 -5.65 -4.15 -5.75
C TRP A 201 -4.48 -3.34 -5.20
N SER A 202 -4.55 -3.03 -3.92
CA SER A 202 -3.40 -2.51 -3.16
C SER A 202 -3.37 -3.07 -1.75
N LEU A 203 -2.17 -3.16 -1.18
CA LEU A 203 -1.94 -3.39 0.23
C LEU A 203 -1.44 -2.08 0.84
N ALA A 204 -2.32 -1.40 1.56
CA ALA A 204 -2.03 -0.15 2.27
C ALA A 204 -2.33 -0.35 3.75
N ASP A 205 -1.40 0.04 4.62
CA ASP A 205 -1.60 0.05 6.08
C ASP A 205 -1.90 -1.35 6.67
N GLY A 206 -1.47 -2.40 5.98
CA GLY A 206 -1.79 -3.79 6.31
C GLY A 206 -3.20 -4.24 5.92
N GLN A 207 -3.99 -3.35 5.31
CA GLN A 207 -5.29 -3.63 4.72
C GLN A 207 -5.16 -3.95 3.24
N LEU A 208 -6.09 -4.75 2.73
CA LEU A 208 -6.29 -4.96 1.31
C LEU A 208 -7.35 -3.98 0.82
N GLU A 209 -7.05 -3.23 -0.22
CA GLU A 209 -8.03 -2.45 -0.97
C GLU A 209 -8.30 -3.12 -2.32
N LEU A 210 -9.57 -3.31 -2.64
CA LEU A 210 -10.03 -3.66 -3.99
C LEU A 210 -10.52 -2.38 -4.65
N LEU A 211 -9.89 -2.00 -5.76
CA LEU A 211 -10.02 -0.70 -6.40
C LEU A 211 -10.85 -0.81 -7.67
N THR A 212 -11.73 0.15 -7.91
CA THR A 212 -12.32 0.40 -9.23
C THR A 212 -11.57 1.54 -9.93
N ASP A 213 -12.02 1.90 -11.12
CA ASP A 213 -11.53 3.09 -11.84
C ASP A 213 -12.09 4.41 -11.25
N GLU A 214 -13.02 4.35 -10.28
CA GLU A 214 -13.62 5.49 -9.59
C GLU A 214 -13.03 5.62 -8.18
N ASP A 215 -12.32 6.71 -7.88
CA ASP A 215 -11.55 6.87 -6.63
C ASP A 215 -12.40 6.81 -5.35
N ASP A 216 -13.69 7.15 -5.44
CA ASP A 216 -14.67 7.14 -4.35
C ASP A 216 -15.41 5.80 -4.21
N ARG A 217 -14.95 4.76 -4.92
CA ARG A 217 -15.52 3.40 -4.86
C ARG A 217 -14.41 2.37 -4.67
N ARG A 218 -14.37 1.76 -3.48
CA ARG A 218 -13.41 0.70 -3.14
C ARG A 218 -13.90 -0.16 -2.00
N ILE A 219 -13.38 -1.38 -1.91
CA ILE A 219 -13.68 -2.29 -0.81
C ILE A 219 -12.41 -2.48 0.02
N VAL A 220 -12.46 -2.13 1.29
CA VAL A 220 -11.29 -2.19 2.18
C VAL A 220 -11.45 -3.32 3.17
N TRP A 221 -10.40 -4.11 3.34
CA TRP A 221 -10.40 -5.33 4.13
C TRP A 221 -9.23 -5.36 5.13
N ASP A 222 -9.53 -5.75 6.37
CA ASP A 222 -8.55 -6.06 7.39
C ASP A 222 -7.99 -7.48 7.21
N PRO A 223 -6.72 -7.73 7.54
CA PRO A 223 -6.13 -9.06 7.44
C PRO A 223 -6.71 -10.00 8.49
N LEU A 224 -6.95 -11.25 8.09
CA LEU A 224 -7.22 -12.36 9.00
C LEU A 224 -6.01 -13.31 9.06
N PRO A 225 -5.76 -13.95 10.22
CA PRO A 225 -4.74 -14.99 10.34
C PRO A 225 -4.97 -16.22 9.46
#